data_AF-A0A968LRH2-F1
#
_entry.id   AF-A0A968LRH2-F1
#
_cell.length_a   1.000
_cell.length_b   1.000
_cell.length_c   1.000
_cell.angle_alpha   90.00
_cell.angle_beta   90.00
_cell.angle_gamma   90.00
#
_symmetry.space_group_name_H-M   'P 1'
#
loop_
_entity.id
_entity.type
_entity.pdbx_description
1 polymer ?
#
loop_
_entity_poly.entity_id
_entity_poly.type
_entity_poly.pdbx_seq_one_letter_code
_entity_poly.pdbx_strand_id
1 'polypeptide(L)'
;MFDALKIRILEAHAFAYEGEDGRGLAAAADAFYRAHPGFCPVPDGFFYLEERKLYLTLAAKGEAVAIFGYDLSRQPSLVVAHLEGVAERALPVAPCQTAR
;
A
#
# COMPACT_ATOMS: atom_id res chain seq x y z
N MET A 1 -2.89 5.54 15.17
CA MET A 1 -2.23 4.24 14.84
C MET A 1 -1.16 4.36 13.75
N PHE A 2 -1.22 5.35 12.84
CA PHE A 2 -0.01 5.81 12.11
C PHE A 2 0.88 6.75 12.95
N ASP A 3 0.34 7.34 14.03
CA ASP A 3 1.10 8.20 14.95
C ASP A 3 2.30 7.50 15.61
N ALA A 4 2.22 6.18 15.83
CA ALA A 4 3.33 5.41 16.37
C ALA A 4 4.51 5.30 15.40
N LEU A 5 4.23 5.38 14.09
CA LEU A 5 5.24 5.35 13.02
C LEU A 5 5.74 6.75 12.66
N LYS A 6 5.08 7.80 13.18
CA LYS A 6 5.42 9.21 12.94
C LYS A 6 5.69 9.50 11.47
N ILE A 7 4.78 9.04 10.61
CA ILE A 7 4.86 9.26 9.18
C ILE A 7 4.22 10.61 8.86
N ARG A 8 4.96 11.48 8.18
CA ARG A 8 4.43 12.70 7.58
C ARG A 8 4.02 12.41 6.15
N ILE A 9 2.72 12.45 5.87
CA ILE A 9 2.18 12.31 4.51
C ILE A 9 2.53 13.57 3.71
N LEU A 10 3.09 13.36 2.53
CA LEU A 10 3.47 14.42 1.57
C LEU A 10 2.44 14.52 0.45
N GLU A 11 2.02 13.38 -0.08
CA GLU A 11 1.11 13.30 -1.21
C GLU A 11 0.04 12.23 -0.99
N ALA A 12 -1.14 12.46 -1.56
CA ALA A 12 -2.26 11.54 -1.53
C ALA A 12 -2.90 11.47 -2.91
N HIS A 13 -2.93 10.28 -3.48
CA HIS A 13 -3.51 9.99 -4.79
C HIS A 13 -4.55 8.89 -4.64
N ALA A 14 -5.73 9.06 -5.22
CA ALA A 14 -6.75 8.02 -5.26
C ALA A 14 -7.13 7.74 -6.71
N PHE A 15 -7.15 6.46 -7.08
CA PHE A 15 -7.53 6.02 -8.42
C PHE A 15 -8.43 4.79 -8.32
N ALA A 16 -9.47 4.74 -9.14
CA ALA A 16 -10.28 3.54 -9.25
C ALA A 16 -9.53 2.51 -10.11
N TYR A 17 -9.42 1.27 -9.63
CA TYR A 17 -8.98 0.15 -10.44
C TYR A 17 -10.22 -0.66 -10.87
N GLU A 18 -10.59 -0.51 -12.14
CA GLU A 18 -11.68 -1.26 -12.73
C GLU A 18 -11.12 -2.56 -13.33
N GLY A 19 -10.95 -3.58 -12.50
CA GLY A 19 -10.65 -4.95 -12.93
C GLY A 19 -11.86 -5.86 -12.82
N GLU A 20 -11.96 -6.84 -13.73
CA GLU A 20 -13.07 -7.80 -13.77
C GLU A 20 -12.79 -9.11 -13.01
N ASP A 21 -11.59 -9.29 -12.43
CA ASP A 21 -11.20 -10.54 -11.75
C ASP A 21 -10.88 -10.38 -10.25
N GLY A 22 -11.01 -11.49 -9.50
CA GLY A 22 -10.70 -11.55 -8.07
C GLY A 22 -9.21 -11.42 -7.73
N ARG A 23 -8.33 -11.25 -8.72
CA ARG A 23 -6.88 -10.98 -8.55
C ARG A 23 -6.57 -9.48 -8.58
N GLY A 24 -7.58 -8.60 -8.64
CA GLY A 24 -7.38 -7.15 -8.65
C GLY A 24 -6.46 -6.62 -7.55
N LEU A 25 -6.51 -7.19 -6.35
CA LEU A 25 -5.61 -6.81 -5.25
C LEU A 25 -4.14 -7.13 -5.56
N ALA A 26 -3.86 -8.34 -6.05
CA ALA A 26 -2.51 -8.75 -6.43
C ALA A 26 -2.00 -7.94 -7.63
N ALA A 27 -2.84 -7.74 -8.65
CA ALA A 27 -2.50 -6.94 -9.83
C ALA A 27 -2.18 -5.48 -9.48
N ALA A 28 -2.96 -4.88 -8.58
CA ALA A 28 -2.74 -3.51 -8.13
C ALA A 28 -1.48 -3.38 -7.24
N ALA A 29 -1.21 -4.35 -6.37
CA ALA A 29 0.04 -4.41 -5.61
C ALA A 29 1.26 -4.56 -6.54
N ASP A 30 1.20 -5.44 -7.54
CA ASP A 30 2.27 -5.62 -8.53
C ASP A 30 2.51 -4.36 -9.36
N ALA A 31 1.42 -3.69 -9.79
CA ALA A 31 1.52 -2.44 -10.52
C ALA A 31 2.23 -1.36 -9.69
N PHE A 32 1.94 -1.28 -8.40
CA PHE A 32 2.64 -0.37 -7.50
C PHE A 32 4.15 -0.65 -7.44
N TYR A 33 4.55 -1.89 -7.14
CA TYR A 33 5.97 -2.23 -6.98
C TYR A 33 6.76 -2.08 -8.28
N ARG A 34 6.12 -2.27 -9.44
CA ARG A 34 6.72 -1.96 -10.75
C ARG A 34 6.94 -0.46 -10.95
N ALA A 35 6.00 0.38 -10.51
CA ALA A 35 6.10 1.83 -10.63
C ALA A 35 7.08 2.45 -9.62
N HIS A 36 7.31 1.81 -8.46
CA HIS A 36 8.11 2.37 -7.36
C HIS A 36 9.26 1.43 -6.95
N PRO A 37 10.30 1.29 -7.79
CA PRO A 37 11.40 0.37 -7.53
C PRO A 37 12.17 0.71 -6.24
N GLY A 38 12.40 -0.33 -5.44
CA GLY A 38 13.13 -0.26 -4.17
C GLY A 38 12.26 -0.02 -2.94
N PHE A 39 10.94 0.17 -3.10
CA PHE A 39 10.00 0.04 -1.98
C PHE A 39 9.81 -1.45 -1.67
N CYS A 40 10.05 -1.81 -0.41
CA CYS A 40 9.83 -3.16 0.09
C CYS A 40 8.73 -3.15 1.16
N PRO A 41 7.97 -4.24 1.32
CA PRO A 41 6.90 -4.33 2.33
C PRO A 41 7.45 -4.16 3.75
N VAL A 42 6.74 -3.40 4.58
CA VAL A 42 7.06 -3.27 6.02
C VAL A 42 6.45 -4.46 6.77
N PRO A 43 7.21 -5.18 7.62
CA PRO A 43 6.67 -6.24 8.47
C PRO A 43 5.54 -5.68 9.35
N ASP A 44 4.45 -6.42 9.47
CA ASP A 44 3.23 -5.98 10.18
C ASP A 44 2.63 -4.66 9.66
N GLY A 45 3.08 -4.20 8.50
CA GLY A 45 2.56 -3.03 7.78
C GLY A 45 1.27 -3.31 7.02
N PHE A 46 0.66 -4.46 7.25
CA PHE A 46 -0.60 -4.88 6.65
C PHE A 46 -1.74 -4.73 7.66
N PHE A 47 -2.83 -4.09 7.22
CA PHE A 47 -4.04 -3.92 8.03
C PHE A 47 -5.28 -4.24 7.22
N TYR A 48 -6.22 -4.93 7.84
CA TYR A 48 -7.54 -5.17 7.27
C TYR A 48 -8.62 -4.69 8.23
N LEU A 49 -9.48 -3.79 7.74
CA LEU A 49 -10.62 -3.25 8.46
C LEU A 49 -11.88 -3.91 7.91
N GLU A 50 -12.30 -5.00 8.56
CA GLU A 50 -13.37 -5.88 8.09
C GLU A 50 -14.71 -5.16 7.89
N GLU A 51 -15.11 -4.31 8.84
CA GLU A 51 -16.36 -3.54 8.77
C GLU A 51 -16.47 -2.66 7.52
N ARG A 52 -15.32 -2.15 7.05
CA ARG A 52 -15.24 -1.29 5.86
C ARG A 52 -14.75 -2.03 4.63
N LYS A 53 -14.45 -3.32 4.75
CA LYS A 53 -13.79 -4.13 3.72
C LYS A 53 -12.55 -3.41 3.14
N LEU A 54 -11.81 -2.71 3.98
CA LEU A 54 -10.65 -1.90 3.57
C LEU A 54 -9.37 -2.66 3.89
N TYR A 55 -8.55 -2.89 2.87
CA TYR A 55 -7.22 -3.46 3.00
C TYR A 55 -6.19 -2.33 2.90
N LEU A 56 -5.21 -2.28 3.79
CA LEU A 56 -4.11 -1.32 3.78
C LEU A 56 -2.79 -2.05 3.84
N THR A 57 -1.80 -1.61 3.06
CA THR A 57 -0.43 -2.12 3.14
C THR A 57 0.58 -0.97 3.11
N LEU A 58 1.68 -1.17 3.82
CA LEU A 58 2.75 -0.22 4.00
C LEU A 58 4.03 -0.77 3.35
N ALA A 59 4.66 0.06 2.52
CA ALA A 59 5.97 -0.20 1.94
C ALA A 59 6.94 0.94 2.27
N ALA A 60 8.23 0.66 2.34
CA ALA A 60 9.24 1.66 2.63
C ALA A 60 10.53 1.48 1.81
N LYS A 61 11.26 2.58 1.64
CA LYS A 61 12.58 2.67 1.00
C LYS A 61 13.42 3.69 1.76
N GLY A 62 14.25 3.22 2.69
CA GLY A 62 14.89 4.11 3.66
C GLY A 62 13.82 4.80 4.50
N GLU A 63 13.83 6.13 4.54
CA GLU A 63 12.83 6.94 5.26
C GLU A 63 11.56 7.23 4.43
N ALA A 64 11.60 6.99 3.12
CA ALA A 64 10.43 7.15 2.27
C ALA A 64 9.44 6.02 2.55
N VAL A 65 8.15 6.37 2.65
CA VAL A 65 7.07 5.47 3.01
C VAL A 65 5.93 5.64 2.03
N ALA A 66 5.31 4.53 1.66
CA ALA A 66 4.14 4.52 0.82
C ALA A 66 3.06 3.60 1.39
N ILE A 67 1.82 4.07 1.43
CA ILE A 67 0.65 3.35 1.94
C ILE A 67 -0.31 3.11 0.78
N PHE A 68 -0.78 1.88 0.63
CA PHE A 68 -1.76 1.51 -0.38
C PHE A 68 -3.02 1.02 0.32
N GLY A 69 -4.14 1.65 0.03
CA GLY A 69 -5.47 1.24 0.44
C GLY A 69 -6.25 0.63 -0.71
N TYR A 70 -7.00 -0.42 -0.42
CA TYR A 70 -7.89 -1.09 -1.35
C TYR A 70 -9.26 -1.23 -0.69
N ASP A 71 -10.25 -0.56 -1.25
CA ASP A 71 -11.65 -0.73 -0.87
C ASP A 71 -12.23 -1.94 -1.62
N LEU A 72 -12.50 -3.00 -0.87
CA LEU A 72 -13.02 -4.27 -1.38
C LEU A 72 -14.56 -4.30 -1.34
N SER A 73 -15.24 -3.21 -0.99
CA SER A 73 -16.71 -3.18 -0.88
C SER A 73 -17.45 -3.39 -2.20
N ARG A 74 -16.76 -3.16 -3.33
CA ARG A 74 -17.33 -3.22 -4.69
C ARG A 74 -16.79 -4.37 -5.55
N GLN A 75 -16.22 -5.40 -4.93
CA GLN A 75 -15.68 -6.56 -5.65
C GLN A 75 -16.66 -7.07 -6.74
N PRO A 76 -16.17 -7.41 -7.95
CA PRO A 76 -14.76 -7.58 -8.32
C PRO A 76 -13.98 -6.28 -8.60
N SER A 77 -14.66 -5.13 -8.74
CA SER A 77 -14.00 -3.83 -8.93
C SER A 77 -13.44 -3.28 -7.62
N LEU A 78 -12.30 -2.58 -7.67
CA LEU A 78 -11.60 -2.09 -6.48
C LEU A 78 -11.33 -0.59 -6.58
N VAL A 79 -11.46 0.14 -5.47
CA VAL A 79 -10.94 1.50 -5.39
C VAL A 79 -9.59 1.45 -4.71
N VAL A 80 -8.56 2.02 -5.34
CA VAL A 80 -7.19 2.01 -4.82
C VAL A 80 -6.79 3.42 -4.41
N ALA A 81 -6.23 3.57 -3.24
CA ALA A 81 -5.63 4.81 -2.77
C ALA A 81 -4.16 4.58 -2.50
N HIS A 82 -3.35 5.59 -2.78
CA HIS A 82 -1.93 5.63 -2.54
C HIS A 82 -1.58 6.90 -1.77
N LEU A 83 -0.82 6.77 -0.69
CA LEU A 83 -0.27 7.89 0.06
C LEU A 83 1.24 7.75 0.07
N GLU A 84 1.95 8.83 -0.23
CA GLU A 84 3.41 8.90 -0.06
C GLU A 84 3.75 9.80 1.11
N GLY A 85 4.79 9.43 1.84
CA GLY A 85 5.24 10.14 3.02
C GLY A 85 6.67 9.83 3.40
N VAL A 86 7.08 10.40 4.53
CA VAL A 86 8.41 10.19 5.11
C VAL A 86 8.24 9.86 6.59
N ALA A 87 8.91 8.81 7.05
CA ALA A 87 9.03 8.50 8.47
C ALA A 87 10.23 9.24 9.09
N GLU A 88 10.18 9.52 10.40
CA GLU A 88 11.32 10.13 11.12
C GLU A 88 12.62 9.31 11.06
N ARG A 89 12.51 8.01 10.75
CA ARG A 89 13.62 7.08 10.61
C ARG A 89 13.26 5.96 9.64
N ALA A 90 14.27 5.32 9.08
CA ALA A 90 14.06 4.18 8.20
C ALA A 90 13.24 3.08 8.89
N LEU A 91 12.18 2.63 8.22
CA LEU A 91 11.34 1.54 8.71
C LEU A 91 11.98 0.19 8.41
N PRO A 92 11.82 -0.82 9.27
CA PRO A 92 12.22 -2.17 8.93
C PRO A 92 11.42 -2.64 7.72
N VAL A 93 12.08 -3.31 6.78
CA VAL A 93 11.44 -3.89 5.59
C VAL A 93 11.71 -5.38 5.50
N ALA A 94 10.73 -6.14 5.04
CA ALA A 94 10.94 -7.51 4.57
C ALA A 94 11.65 -7.49 3.20
N PRO A 95 12.24 -8.60 2.75
CA PRO A 95 12.82 -8.68 1.41
C PRO A 95 11.82 -8.21 0.36
N CYS A 96 12.25 -7.30 -0.52
CA CYS A 96 11.45 -6.86 -1.64
C CYS A 96 10.94 -8.09 -2.39
N GLN A 97 9.61 -8.19 -2.52
CA GLN A 97 9.04 -9.15 -3.45
C GLN A 97 9.42 -8.62 -4.83
N THR A 98 10.39 -9.25 -5.46
CA THR A 98 10.67 -8.98 -6.87
C THR A 98 9.40 -9.37 -7.61
N ALA A 99 8.73 -8.38 -8.22
CA ALA A 99 7.61 -8.63 -9.13
C ALA A 99 8.10 -9.70 -10.13
N ARG A 100 7.53 -10.91 -10.02
CA ARG A 100 7.84 -12.01 -10.93
C ARG A 100 7.16 -11.80 -12.28
#